data_AF-A0A1I2U1X7-F1
#
_entry.id   AF-A0A1I2U1X7-F1
#
_cell.length_a   1.000
_cell.length_b   1.000
_cell.length_c   1.000
_cell.angle_alpha   90.00
_cell.angle_beta   90.00
_cell.angle_gamma   90.00
#
_symmetry.space_group_name_H-M   'P 1'
#
loop_
_entity.id
_entity.type
_entity.pdbx_description
1 polymer ?
#
loop_
_entity_poly.entity_id
_entity_poly.type
_entity_poly.pdbx_seq_one_letter_code
_entity_poly.pdbx_strand_id
1 'polypeptide(L)'
;MPFNQYMGGTQGMQQGNPMMMGRQNMQQSQNQIKNPQTGMLPEIKGPQINDRDSVNLALAQEKYLTDNLNVFVREASHRQLHNDLMRIFTETHVMTRELFNLMFRKGWYTLEAEQARKLAQTHQNFTGYSSQFPYANYLQ
;
A
#
# COMPACT_ATOMS: atom_id res chain seq x y z
N MET A 1 48.21 17.29 -61.38
CA MET A 1 48.90 15.99 -61.25
C MET A 1 48.11 15.13 -60.27
N PRO A 2 47.46 14.03 -60.70
CA PRO A 2 46.82 13.06 -59.80
C PRO A 2 47.67 11.79 -59.65
N PHE A 3 47.47 11.06 -58.54
CA PHE A 3 47.99 9.70 -58.35
C PHE A 3 46.87 8.78 -57.85
N ASN A 4 46.60 7.76 -58.67
CA ASN A 4 46.00 6.42 -58.48
C ASN A 4 44.78 6.22 -57.56
N GLN A 5 43.62 5.75 -58.05
CA GLN A 5 43.28 4.43 -58.64
C GLN A 5 43.03 3.35 -57.57
N TYR A 6 41.79 2.88 -57.45
CA TYR A 6 41.40 1.45 -57.46
C TYR A 6 39.88 1.32 -57.66
N MET A 7 39.50 0.56 -58.69
CA MET A 7 38.14 0.12 -59.01
C MET A 7 37.77 -1.15 -58.22
N GLY A 8 36.47 -1.34 -57.98
CA GLY A 8 35.88 -2.64 -57.62
C GLY A 8 34.44 -2.51 -57.16
N GLY A 9 33.48 -2.61 -58.09
CA GLY A 9 32.04 -2.57 -57.78
C GLY A 9 31.47 -3.91 -57.28
N THR A 10 30.23 -3.88 -56.79
CA THR A 10 29.04 -4.61 -57.30
C THR A 10 27.91 -4.53 -56.27
N GLN A 11 26.71 -4.21 -56.73
CA GLN A 11 25.44 -4.10 -55.99
C GLN A 11 24.96 -5.45 -55.44
N GLY A 12 24.27 -5.43 -54.29
CA GLY A 12 23.47 -6.58 -53.84
C GLY A 12 22.82 -6.40 -52.46
N MET A 13 21.50 -6.23 -52.47
CA MET A 13 20.51 -6.77 -51.51
C MET A 13 20.29 -6.09 -50.14
N GLN A 14 19.10 -5.52 -50.07
CA GLN A 14 18.30 -5.12 -48.92
C GLN A 14 17.90 -6.34 -48.06
N GLN A 15 18.20 -6.34 -46.76
CA GLN A 15 17.47 -7.15 -45.77
C GLN A 15 17.75 -6.71 -44.32
N GLY A 16 16.68 -6.34 -43.61
CA GLY A 16 16.53 -6.59 -42.18
C GLY A 16 17.17 -5.62 -41.20
N ASN A 17 16.46 -4.54 -40.89
CA ASN A 17 16.59 -3.86 -39.61
C ASN A 17 16.29 -4.86 -38.47
N PRO A 18 17.16 -5.10 -37.48
CA PRO A 18 16.70 -5.67 -36.22
C PRO A 18 16.03 -4.52 -35.45
N MET A 19 14.70 -4.47 -35.54
CA MET A 19 13.88 -3.72 -34.58
C MET A 19 14.15 -4.27 -33.17
N MET A 20 14.99 -3.58 -32.40
CA MET A 20 15.02 -3.68 -30.94
C MET A 20 13.77 -2.97 -30.40
N MET A 21 12.61 -3.62 -30.55
CA MET A 21 11.34 -3.13 -30.04
C MET A 21 11.06 -3.80 -28.68
N GLY A 22 11.01 -2.98 -27.62
CA GLY A 22 10.18 -3.27 -26.45
C GLY A 22 10.80 -4.13 -25.33
N ARG A 23 11.88 -3.67 -24.71
CA ARG A 23 12.15 -4.02 -23.30
C ARG A 23 11.87 -2.80 -22.42
N GLN A 24 10.61 -2.36 -22.40
CA GLN A 24 10.16 -1.32 -21.47
C GLN A 24 9.40 -1.95 -20.30
N ASN A 25 10.06 -1.88 -19.14
CA ASN A 25 9.48 -1.66 -17.82
C ASN A 25 8.46 -2.68 -17.29
N MET A 26 8.97 -3.82 -16.81
CA MET A 26 8.43 -4.43 -15.59
C MET A 26 9.26 -4.03 -14.37
N GLN A 27 9.24 -2.73 -14.04
CA GLN A 27 9.46 -2.32 -12.65
C GLN A 27 8.07 -2.23 -12.00
N GLN A 28 7.48 -3.39 -11.71
CA GLN A 28 6.39 -3.41 -10.75
C GLN A 28 6.97 -2.98 -9.40
N SER A 29 6.35 -1.94 -8.84
CA SER A 29 6.63 -1.31 -7.56
C SER A 29 6.88 -2.35 -6.47
N GLN A 30 8.15 -2.55 -6.09
CA GLN A 30 8.60 -3.48 -5.05
C GLN A 30 8.01 -3.21 -3.65
N ASN A 31 7.23 -2.14 -3.47
CA ASN A 31 6.68 -1.74 -2.19
C ASN A 31 5.16 -1.92 -2.08
N GLN A 32 4.45 -2.51 -3.05
CA GLN A 32 3.00 -2.74 -2.91
C GLN A 32 2.71 -4.17 -2.43
N ILE A 33 1.92 -4.28 -1.36
CA ILE A 33 1.40 -5.54 -0.83
C ILE A 33 -0.10 -5.60 -1.14
N LYS A 34 -0.50 -6.51 -2.04
CA LYS A 34 -1.90 -6.76 -2.42
C LYS A 34 -2.08 -8.20 -2.91
N ASN A 35 -3.28 -8.74 -2.79
CA ASN A 35 -3.62 -10.01 -3.42
C ASN A 35 -4.06 -9.82 -4.88
N PRO A 36 -4.01 -10.87 -5.71
CA PRO A 36 -4.61 -10.85 -7.04
C PRO A 36 -6.09 -10.46 -7.01
N GLN A 37 -6.55 -9.70 -8.01
CA GLN A 37 -7.96 -9.32 -8.11
C GLN A 37 -8.81 -10.49 -8.60
N THR A 38 -10.02 -10.62 -8.05
CA THR A 38 -10.93 -11.75 -8.33
C THR A 38 -11.63 -11.68 -9.69
N GLY A 39 -11.37 -10.65 -10.51
CA GLY A 39 -12.04 -10.46 -11.81
C GLY A 39 -13.54 -10.16 -11.76
N MET A 40 -14.10 -9.96 -10.56
CA MET A 40 -15.54 -9.71 -10.35
C MET A 40 -15.99 -8.29 -10.68
N LEU A 41 -15.05 -7.36 -10.81
CA LEU A 41 -15.36 -5.95 -11.08
C LEU A 41 -15.32 -5.70 -12.58
N PRO A 42 -16.22 -4.87 -13.11
CA PRO A 42 -16.16 -4.47 -14.51
C PRO A 42 -14.84 -3.74 -14.80
N GLU A 43 -14.26 -3.96 -15.98
CA GLU A 43 -13.02 -3.29 -16.40
C GLU A 43 -13.20 -1.77 -16.51
N ILE A 44 -14.39 -1.32 -16.90
CA ILE A 44 -14.76 0.09 -16.99
C ILE A 44 -15.75 0.40 -15.87
N LYS A 45 -15.44 1.39 -15.04
CA LYS A 45 -16.32 1.83 -13.95
C LYS A 45 -17.55 2.53 -14.54
N GLY A 46 -18.73 1.95 -14.32
CA GLY A 46 -20.01 2.57 -14.62
C GLY A 46 -20.45 3.57 -13.54
N PRO A 47 -21.55 4.30 -13.75
CA PRO A 47 -22.11 5.23 -12.76
C PRO A 47 -22.74 4.53 -11.55
N GLN A 48 -22.92 3.20 -11.60
CA GLN A 48 -23.53 2.43 -10.53
C GLN A 48 -22.53 2.13 -9.41
N ILE A 49 -23.03 2.05 -8.18
CA ILE A 49 -22.25 1.57 -7.04
C ILE A 49 -22.06 0.06 -7.19
N ASN A 50 -20.80 -0.39 -7.25
CA ASN A 50 -20.46 -1.82 -7.24
C ASN A 50 -20.08 -2.29 -5.83
N ASP A 51 -19.92 -3.61 -5.67
CA ASP A 51 -19.55 -4.23 -4.39
C ASP A 51 -18.30 -3.62 -3.75
N ARG A 52 -17.29 -3.27 -4.54
CA ARG A 52 -16.07 -2.65 -4.01
C ARG A 52 -16.36 -1.27 -3.45
N ASP A 53 -17.17 -0.47 -4.13
CA ASP A 53 -17.59 0.85 -3.64
C ASP A 53 -18.40 0.72 -2.34
N SER A 54 -19.35 -0.23 -2.28
CA SER A 54 -20.16 -0.51 -1.07
C SER A 54 -19.31 -0.93 0.13
N VAL A 55 -18.37 -1.87 -0.07
CA VAL A 55 -17.49 -2.35 1.01
C VAL A 55 -16.48 -1.28 1.43
N ASN A 56 -16.00 -0.45 0.49
CA ASN A 56 -15.17 0.71 0.83
C ASN A 56 -15.92 1.72 1.71
N LEU A 57 -17.18 2.02 1.39
CA LEU A 57 -18.02 2.91 2.19
C LEU A 57 -18.20 2.34 3.61
N ALA A 58 -18.56 1.06 3.71
CA ALA A 58 -18.69 0.37 5.00
C ALA A 58 -17.38 0.41 5.80
N LEU A 59 -16.24 0.11 5.17
CA LEU A 59 -14.93 0.15 5.84
C LEU A 59 -14.57 1.56 6.33
N ALA A 60 -14.87 2.60 5.55
CA ALA A 60 -14.62 3.98 5.94
C ALA A 60 -15.50 4.40 7.13
N GLN A 61 -16.78 4.02 7.11
CA GLN A 61 -17.71 4.27 8.21
C GLN A 61 -17.29 3.55 9.49
N GLU A 62 -16.93 2.27 9.41
CA GLU A 62 -16.49 1.49 10.56
C GLU A 62 -15.21 2.07 11.19
N LYS A 63 -14.23 2.50 10.38
CA LYS A 63 -13.04 3.21 10.89
C LYS A 63 -13.41 4.46 11.67
N TYR A 64 -14.29 5.29 11.10
CA TYR A 64 -14.78 6.51 11.75
C TYR A 64 -15.48 6.20 13.09
N LEU A 65 -16.30 5.15 13.15
CA LEU A 65 -16.95 4.73 14.39
C LEU A 65 -15.92 4.24 15.41
N THR A 66 -14.94 3.43 15.00
CA THR A 66 -13.90 2.94 15.93
C THR A 66 -13.08 4.08 16.53
N ASP A 67 -12.72 5.10 15.76
CA ASP A 67 -11.95 6.23 16.27
C ASP A 67 -12.75 7.01 17.33
N ASN A 68 -14.03 7.27 17.07
CA ASN A 68 -14.90 7.99 18.00
C ASN A 68 -15.22 7.17 19.26
N LEU A 69 -15.50 5.88 19.11
CA LEU A 69 -15.76 4.98 20.24
C LEU A 69 -14.51 4.83 21.12
N ASN A 70 -13.31 4.87 20.55
CA ASN A 70 -12.07 4.84 21.32
C ASN A 70 -11.94 6.05 22.26
N VAL A 71 -12.29 7.25 21.78
CA VAL A 71 -12.35 8.45 22.64
C VAL A 71 -13.44 8.29 23.70
N PHE A 72 -14.64 7.90 23.29
CA PHE A 72 -15.79 7.83 24.21
C PHE A 72 -15.57 6.80 25.32
N VAL A 73 -15.09 5.59 25.00
CA VAL A 73 -14.81 4.55 25.99
C VAL A 73 -13.77 5.03 27.01
N ARG A 74 -12.72 5.75 26.58
CA ARG A 74 -11.68 6.27 27.49
C ARG A 74 -12.22 7.31 28.48
N GLU A 75 -13.24 8.06 28.09
CA GLU A 75 -13.81 9.16 28.89
C GLU A 75 -15.08 8.76 29.65
N ALA A 76 -15.58 7.54 29.45
CA ALA A 76 -16.77 7.03 30.13
C ALA A 76 -16.50 6.75 31.62
N SER A 77 -16.94 7.67 32.48
CA SER A 77 -16.74 7.58 33.94
C SER A 77 -17.67 6.58 34.65
N HIS A 78 -18.83 6.29 34.08
CA HIS A 78 -19.79 5.32 34.64
C HIS A 78 -19.45 3.89 34.22
N ARG A 79 -19.27 2.98 35.19
CA ARG A 79 -18.75 1.63 34.91
C ARG A 79 -19.64 0.78 33.99
N GLN A 80 -20.97 0.85 34.15
CA GLN A 80 -21.86 0.05 33.29
C GLN A 80 -21.83 0.58 31.86
N LEU A 81 -21.90 1.90 31.68
CA LEU A 81 -21.80 2.54 30.37
C LEU A 81 -20.46 2.22 29.70
N HIS A 82 -19.35 2.31 30.45
CA HIS A 82 -18.03 1.93 29.95
C HIS A 82 -18.02 0.49 29.43
N ASN A 83 -18.61 -0.46 30.17
CA ASN A 83 -18.64 -1.86 29.76
C ASN A 83 -19.48 -2.09 28.50
N ASP A 84 -20.64 -1.42 28.39
CA ASP A 84 -21.49 -1.48 27.21
C ASP A 84 -20.79 -0.90 25.98
N LEU A 85 -20.15 0.28 26.14
CA LEU A 85 -19.39 0.92 25.07
C LEU A 85 -18.17 0.09 24.67
N MET A 86 -17.47 -0.54 25.62
CA MET A 86 -16.33 -1.41 25.33
C MET A 86 -16.75 -2.62 24.50
N ARG A 87 -17.94 -3.19 24.79
CA ARG A 87 -18.51 -4.26 23.99
C ARG A 87 -18.80 -3.81 22.55
N ILE A 88 -19.51 -2.68 22.40
CA ILE A 88 -19.82 -2.12 21.07
C ILE A 88 -18.52 -1.81 20.32
N PHE A 89 -17.56 -1.15 20.96
CA PHE A 89 -16.26 -0.84 20.38
C PHE A 89 -15.52 -2.09 19.89
N THR A 90 -15.52 -3.16 20.68
CA THR A 90 -14.89 -4.43 20.30
C THR A 90 -15.58 -5.04 19.07
N GLU A 91 -16.92 -5.08 19.05
CA GLU A 91 -17.69 -5.59 17.93
C GLU A 91 -17.43 -4.77 16.64
N THR A 92 -17.47 -3.43 16.72
CA THR A 92 -17.13 -2.51 15.62
C THR A 92 -15.70 -2.68 15.12
N HIS A 93 -14.73 -2.87 16.03
CA HIS A 93 -13.34 -3.10 15.65
C HIS A 93 -13.15 -4.44 14.92
N VAL A 94 -13.85 -5.49 15.35
CA VAL A 94 -13.85 -6.79 14.65
C VAL A 94 -14.46 -6.64 13.26
N MET A 95 -15.58 -5.94 13.11
CA MET A 95 -16.21 -5.70 11.80
C MET A 95 -15.27 -4.92 10.86
N THR A 96 -14.61 -3.88 11.35
CA THR A 96 -13.60 -3.13 10.59
C THR A 96 -12.50 -4.07 10.06
N ARG A 97 -12.04 -5.00 10.90
CA ARG A 97 -11.01 -5.98 10.52
C ARG A 97 -11.53 -6.98 9.48
N GLU A 98 -12.75 -7.47 9.62
CA GLU A 98 -13.36 -8.39 8.66
C GLU A 98 -13.57 -7.74 7.28
N LEU A 99 -14.04 -6.49 7.24
CA LEU A 99 -14.16 -5.72 6.00
C LEU A 99 -12.80 -5.52 5.33
N PHE A 100 -11.79 -5.13 6.10
CA PHE A 100 -10.42 -5.02 5.59
C PHE A 100 -9.91 -6.36 5.02
N ASN A 101 -10.06 -7.45 5.77
CA ASN A 101 -9.63 -8.78 5.33
C ASN A 101 -10.38 -9.23 4.06
N LEU A 102 -11.68 -8.93 3.95
CA LEU A 102 -12.49 -9.21 2.77
C LEU A 102 -11.95 -8.45 1.55
N MET A 103 -11.73 -7.15 1.68
CA MET A 103 -11.20 -6.32 0.58
C MET A 103 -9.79 -6.75 0.18
N PHE A 104 -8.95 -7.08 1.16
CA PHE A 104 -7.60 -7.56 0.91
C PHE A 104 -7.62 -8.92 0.18
N ARG A 105 -8.43 -9.89 0.64
CA ARG A 105 -8.63 -11.18 -0.04
C ARG A 105 -9.07 -11.04 -1.49
N LYS A 106 -9.94 -10.06 -1.77
CA LYS A 106 -10.45 -9.80 -3.12
C LYS A 106 -9.48 -9.00 -4.02
N GLY A 107 -8.32 -8.58 -3.51
CA GLY A 107 -7.37 -7.74 -4.23
C GLY A 107 -7.84 -6.29 -4.42
N TRP A 108 -8.82 -5.85 -3.63
CA TRP A 108 -9.43 -4.52 -3.72
C TRP A 108 -8.73 -3.46 -2.86
N TYR A 109 -7.87 -3.92 -1.96
CA TYR A 109 -7.08 -3.09 -1.05
C TYR A 109 -5.59 -3.33 -1.27
N THR A 110 -4.82 -2.25 -1.42
CA THR A 110 -3.37 -2.28 -1.57
C THR A 110 -2.73 -1.60 -0.37
N LEU A 111 -1.72 -2.22 0.20
CA LEU A 111 -0.87 -1.62 1.22
C LEU A 111 0.45 -1.22 0.58
N GLU A 112 1.06 -0.16 1.10
CA GLU A 112 2.42 0.23 0.75
C GLU A 112 3.36 -0.17 1.90
N ALA A 113 4.33 -1.03 1.61
CA ALA A 113 5.41 -1.34 2.51
C ALA A 113 6.30 -0.11 2.70
N GLU A 114 6.62 0.20 3.95
CA GLU A 114 7.54 1.28 4.26
C GLU A 114 8.98 0.90 3.87
N GLN A 115 9.77 1.90 3.49
CA GLN A 115 11.16 1.74 3.10
C GLN A 115 12.02 1.38 4.32
N ALA A 116 12.79 0.29 4.22
CA ALA A 116 13.67 -0.17 5.30
C ALA A 116 14.62 0.93 5.82
N ARG A 117 15.10 1.83 4.95
CA ARG A 117 15.94 2.98 5.35
C ARG A 117 15.21 3.95 6.27
N LYS A 118 13.94 4.26 5.98
CA LYS A 118 13.11 5.14 6.83
C LYS A 118 12.81 4.49 8.17
N LEU A 119 12.55 3.18 8.18
CA LEU A 119 12.43 2.40 9.43
C LEU A 119 13.71 2.51 10.29
N ALA A 120 14.88 2.28 9.68
CA ALA A 120 16.16 2.36 10.38
C ALA A 120 16.43 3.78 10.92
N GLN A 121 16.12 4.81 10.13
CA GLN A 121 16.27 6.21 10.55
C GLN A 121 15.34 6.55 11.72
N THR A 122 14.07 6.19 11.64
CA THR A 122 13.10 6.40 12.74
C THR A 122 13.54 5.68 14.00
N HIS A 123 14.01 4.43 13.89
CA HIS A 123 14.56 3.70 15.03
C HIS A 123 15.72 4.46 15.68
N GLN A 124 16.72 4.92 14.90
CA GLN A 124 17.85 5.69 15.42
C GLN A 124 17.41 6.99 16.13
N ASN A 125 16.44 7.72 15.55
CA ASN A 125 15.89 8.93 16.16
C ASN A 125 15.27 8.64 17.54
N PHE A 126 14.45 7.58 17.64
CA PHE A 126 13.82 7.20 18.91
C PHE A 126 14.82 6.65 19.93
N THR A 127 15.84 5.89 19.50
CA THR A 127 16.93 5.47 20.38
C THR A 127 17.68 6.69 20.92
N GLY A 128 17.88 7.74 20.11
CA GLY A 128 18.51 8.98 20.55
C GLY A 128 17.76 9.69 21.69
N TYR A 129 16.42 9.64 21.70
CA TYR A 129 15.61 10.22 22.79
C TYR A 129 15.81 9.54 24.15
N SER A 130 16.39 8.34 24.20
CA SER A 130 16.72 7.68 25.48
C SER A 130 17.66 8.53 26.35
N SER A 131 18.50 9.35 25.72
CA SER A 131 19.37 10.33 26.42
C SER A 131 18.62 11.40 27.21
N GLN A 132 17.33 11.63 26.91
CA GLN A 132 16.49 12.61 27.59
C GLN A 132 15.73 12.01 28.78
N PHE A 133 15.86 10.69 29.03
CA PHE A 133 15.18 10.06 30.14
C PHE A 133 15.83 10.44 31.48
N PRO A 134 15.04 10.93 32.46
CA PRO A 134 15.56 11.43 33.73
C PRO A 134 16.17 10.35 34.64
N TYR A 135 15.94 9.06 34.33
CA TYR A 135 16.34 7.92 35.18
C TYR A 135 17.26 6.91 34.48
N ALA A 136 18.16 7.35 33.61
CA ALA A 136 19.08 6.45 32.90
C ALA A 136 19.99 5.62 33.84
N ASN A 137 20.23 6.07 35.07
CA ASN A 137 21.20 5.47 36.00
C ASN A 137 20.61 4.51 37.05
N TYR A 138 19.29 4.26 37.09
CA TYR A 138 18.64 3.46 38.15
C TYR A 138 18.31 2.01 37.73
N LEU A 139 18.82 1.53 36.59
CA LEU A 139 18.59 0.17 36.09
C LEU A 139 19.84 -0.73 36.17
N GLN A 140 20.78 -0.45 37.09
CA GLN A 140 21.90 -1.35 37.42
C GLN A 140 21.59 -2.25 38.61
#